data_AF-A0A1R4HR10-F1
#
_entry.id   AF-A0A1R4HR10-F1
#
_cell.length_a   1.000
_cell.length_b   1.000
_cell.length_c   1.000
_cell.angle_alpha   90.00
_cell.angle_beta   90.00
_cell.angle_gamma   90.00
#
_symmetry.space_group_name_H-M   'P 1'
#
loop_
_entity.id
_entity.type
_entity.pdbx_description
1 polymer ?
#
loop_
_entity_poly.entity_id
_entity_poly.type
_entity_poly.pdbx_seq_one_letter_code
_entity_poly.pdbx_strand_id
1 'polypeptide(L)'
;MHDDARPARRLRAALLGGSIALGSLVLSGVFVRLVLDWSDSRPYEGEITETRYIVFAVIAVCIVFAGIVTAIWSTRRMLRGPTSRSGHRHTKS
;
A
#
# COMPACT_ATOMS: atom_id res chain seq x y z
N MET A 1 2.53 35.79 -7.59
CA MET A 1 2.44 35.48 -6.14
C MET A 1 1.01 35.00 -5.92
N HIS A 2 0.64 33.74 -5.96
CA HIS A 2 1.21 32.52 -5.40
C HIS A 2 0.52 31.35 -6.15
N ASP A 3 1.27 30.48 -6.83
CA ASP A 3 0.74 29.20 -7.35
C ASP A 3 1.68 28.04 -6.93
N ASP A 4 2.30 28.19 -5.75
CA ASP A 4 3.28 27.26 -5.17
C ASP A 4 2.64 26.08 -4.42
N ALA A 5 1.31 26.04 -4.31
CA ALA A 5 0.61 25.02 -3.54
C ALA A 5 0.49 23.66 -4.26
N ARG A 6 0.59 23.65 -5.60
CA ARG A 6 0.50 22.43 -6.42
C ARG A 6 1.67 21.46 -6.24
N PRO A 7 2.96 21.89 -6.24
CA PRO A 7 4.08 20.99 -6.01
C PRO A 7 4.04 20.35 -4.61
N ALA A 8 3.68 21.12 -3.58
CA ALA A 8 3.60 20.62 -2.21
C ALA A 8 2.56 19.48 -2.05
N ARG A 9 1.41 19.56 -2.72
CA ARG A 9 0.38 18.51 -2.71
C ARG A 9 0.82 17.24 -3.43
N ARG A 10 1.50 17.38 -4.57
CA ARG A 10 2.05 16.23 -5.33
C ARG A 10 3.16 15.53 -4.56
N LEU A 11 4.06 16.30 -3.94
CA LEU A 11 5.13 15.76 -3.10
C LEU A 11 4.56 14.98 -1.91
N ARG A 12 3.58 15.54 -1.18
CA ARG A 12 2.94 14.85 -0.06
C ARG A 12 2.25 13.54 -0.49
N ALA A 13 1.55 13.55 -1.62
CA ALA A 13 0.90 12.35 -2.15
C ALA A 13 1.94 11.29 -2.56
N ALA A 14 3.04 11.71 -3.19
CA ALA A 14 4.14 10.81 -3.55
C ALA A 14 4.86 10.23 -2.33
N LEU A 15 5.13 11.05 -1.30
CA LEU A 15 5.74 10.58 -0.05
C LEU A 15 4.83 9.59 0.67
N LEU A 16 3.53 9.87 0.76
CA LEU A 16 2.59 8.93 1.38
C LEU A 16 2.50 7.63 0.57
N GLY A 17 2.25 7.71 -0.73
CA GLY A 17 2.20 6.53 -1.60
C GLY A 17 3.48 5.71 -1.54
N GLY A 18 4.64 6.39 -1.61
CA GLY A 18 5.95 5.78 -1.48
C GLY A 18 6.17 5.11 -0.14
N SER A 19 5.80 5.75 0.97
CA SER A 19 5.92 5.17 2.32
C SER A 19 5.03 3.94 2.52
N ILE A 20 3.82 3.93 1.94
CA ILE A 20 2.92 2.77 1.98
C ILE A 20 3.50 1.62 1.16
N ALA A 21 3.99 1.90 -0.05
CA ALA A 21 4.61 0.90 -0.91
C ALA A 21 5.85 0.29 -0.23
N LEU A 22 6.75 1.13 0.30
CA LEU A 22 7.93 0.69 1.03
C LEU A 22 7.56 -0.11 2.29
N GLY A 23 6.59 0.37 3.07
CA GLY A 23 6.09 -0.33 4.25
C GLY A 23 5.54 -1.71 3.92
N SER A 24 4.85 -1.87 2.79
CA SER A 24 4.34 -3.18 2.35
C SER A 24 5.44 -4.15 1.92
N LEU A 25 6.53 -3.66 1.32
CA LEU A 25 7.70 -4.48 0.99
C LEU A 25 8.41 -4.95 2.24
N VAL A 26 8.64 -4.04 3.20
CA VAL A 26 9.25 -4.37 4.49
C VAL A 26 8.39 -5.39 5.24
N LEU A 27 7.08 -5.16 5.30
CA LEU A 27 6.14 -6.08 5.95
C LEU A 27 6.15 -7.47 5.31
N SER A 28 6.15 -7.54 3.98
CA SER A 28 6.24 -8.82 3.25
C SER A 28 7.56 -9.53 3.55
N GLY A 29 8.69 -8.80 3.56
CA GLY A 29 10.00 -9.37 3.92
C GLY A 29 10.05 -9.90 5.35
N VAL A 30 9.50 -9.15 6.33
CA VAL A 30 9.40 -9.59 7.72
C VAL A 30 8.52 -10.84 7.84
N PHE A 31 7.38 -10.86 7.16
CA PHE A 31 6.51 -12.03 7.11
C PHE A 31 7.24 -13.26 6.57
N VAL A 32 7.90 -13.15 5.41
CA VAL A 32 8.68 -14.23 4.82
C VAL A 32 9.76 -14.71 5.79
N ARG A 33 10.48 -13.79 6.45
CA ARG A 33 11.53 -14.17 7.40
C ARG A 33 10.98 -14.95 8.59
N LEU A 34 9.87 -14.50 9.19
CA LEU A 34 9.23 -15.17 10.33
C LEU A 34 8.70 -16.55 9.97
N VAL A 35 8.11 -16.65 8.78
CA VAL A 35 7.50 -17.88 8.32
C VAL A 35 8.55 -18.93 7.92
N LEU A 36 9.67 -18.50 7.33
CA LEU A 36 10.82 -19.38 7.09
C LEU A 36 11.41 -19.87 8.42
N ASP A 37 11.60 -18.98 9.40
CA ASP A 37 12.10 -19.34 10.73
C ASP A 37 11.20 -20.40 11.41
N TRP A 38 9.89 -20.19 11.31
CA TRP A 38 8.91 -21.15 11.79
C TRP A 38 8.95 -22.47 11.00
N SER A 39 9.12 -22.42 9.69
CA SER A 39 9.17 -23.61 8.84
C SER A 39 10.41 -24.44 9.13
N ASP A 40 11.56 -23.81 9.35
CA ASP A 40 12.83 -24.45 9.68
C ASP A 40 12.79 -25.17 11.04
N SER A 41 11.90 -24.75 11.94
CA SER A 41 11.66 -25.43 13.23
C SER A 41 10.85 -26.73 13.11
N ARG A 42 10.29 -27.02 11.93
CA ARG A 42 9.43 -28.18 11.67
C ARG A 42 10.22 -29.29 10.96
N PRO A 43 9.92 -30.58 11.22
CA PRO A 43 10.51 -31.67 10.44
C PRO A 43 10.10 -31.55 8.96
N TYR A 44 11.04 -31.86 8.06
CA TYR A 44 10.82 -31.80 6.62
C TYR A 44 10.00 -33.01 6.15
N GLU A 45 8.79 -32.76 5.65
CA GLU A 45 7.81 -33.78 5.25
C GLU A 45 7.53 -33.76 3.73
N GLY A 46 8.55 -33.50 2.90
CA GLY A 46 8.46 -33.55 1.44
C GLY A 46 7.34 -32.66 0.87
N GLU A 47 6.33 -33.28 0.26
CA GLU A 47 5.17 -32.60 -0.37
C GLU A 47 4.44 -31.61 0.56
N ILE A 48 4.37 -31.92 1.86
CA ILE A 48 3.72 -31.04 2.84
C ILE A 48 4.51 -29.75 2.99
N THR A 49 5.84 -29.83 3.02
CA THR A 49 6.71 -28.66 3.12
C THR A 49 6.64 -27.81 1.85
N GLU A 50 6.65 -28.44 0.68
CA GLU A 50 6.52 -27.75 -0.61
C GLU A 50 5.20 -26.96 -0.69
N THR A 51 4.09 -27.57 -0.28
CA THR A 51 2.78 -26.91 -0.26
C THR A 51 2.78 -25.70 0.67
N ARG A 52 3.38 -25.81 1.87
CA ARG A 52 3.51 -24.69 2.82
C ARG A 52 4.27 -23.52 2.18
N TYR A 53 5.38 -23.77 1.50
CA TYR A 53 6.16 -22.71 0.85
C TYR A 53 5.39 -22.00 -0.27
N ILE A 54 4.63 -22.73 -1.07
CA ILE A 54 3.76 -22.12 -2.10
C ILE A 54 2.73 -21.19 -1.44
N VAL A 55 2.05 -21.67 -0.39
CA VAL A 55 1.06 -20.86 0.33
C VAL A 55 1.70 -19.59 0.90
N PHE A 56 2.88 -19.69 1.50
CA PHE A 56 3.60 -18.53 2.03
C PHE A 56 4.01 -17.54 0.95
N ALA A 57 4.46 -18.03 -0.21
CA ALA A 57 4.78 -17.18 -1.37
C ALA A 57 3.53 -16.42 -1.86
N VAL A 58 2.38 -17.10 -1.97
CA VAL A 58 1.11 -16.45 -2.37
C VAL A 58 0.72 -15.36 -1.37
N ILE A 59 0.79 -15.63 -0.06
CA ILE A 59 0.48 -14.63 0.97
C ILE A 59 1.42 -13.43 0.87
N ALA A 60 2.73 -13.66 0.70
CA ALA A 60 3.72 -12.60 0.56
C ALA A 60 3.42 -11.70 -0.66
N VAL A 61 3.03 -12.29 -1.79
CA VAL A 61 2.59 -11.57 -2.99
C VAL A 61 1.32 -10.75 -2.72
N CYS A 62 0.33 -11.33 -2.03
CA CYS A 62 -0.89 -10.63 -1.66
C CYS A 62 -0.62 -9.39 -0.79
N ILE A 63 0.33 -9.48 0.17
CA ILE A 63 0.73 -8.34 1.02
C ILE A 63 1.29 -7.20 0.17
N VAL A 64 2.22 -7.50 -0.74
CA VAL A 64 2.82 -6.50 -1.62
C VAL A 64 1.77 -5.90 -2.54
N PHE A 65 0.92 -6.73 -3.16
CA PHE A 65 -0.12 -6.27 -4.06
C PHE A 65 -1.14 -5.36 -3.36
N ALA A 66 -1.60 -5.73 -2.16
CA ALA A 66 -2.51 -4.91 -1.36
C ALA A 66 -1.87 -3.56 -0.98
N GLY A 67 -0.57 -3.57 -0.65
CA GLY A 67 0.20 -2.35 -0.39
C GLY A 67 0.27 -1.42 -1.61
N ILE A 68 0.58 -1.96 -2.78
CA ILE A 68 0.64 -1.20 -4.04
C ILE A 68 -0.74 -0.61 -4.38
N VAL A 69 -1.80 -1.42 -4.33
CA VAL A 69 -3.17 -0.96 -4.60
C VAL A 69 -3.55 0.17 -3.65
N THR A 70 -3.23 0.02 -2.36
CA THR A 70 -3.49 1.04 -1.33
C THR A 70 -2.68 2.31 -1.57
N ALA A 71 -1.40 2.20 -1.95
CA ALA A 71 -0.55 3.33 -2.30
C ALA A 71 -1.07 4.10 -3.51
N ILE A 72 -1.50 3.40 -4.56
CA ILE A 72 -2.08 4.01 -5.77
C ILE A 72 -3.41 4.69 -5.43
N TRP A 73 -4.28 4.02 -4.68
CA TRP A 73 -5.58 4.54 -4.30
C TRP A 73 -5.47 5.80 -3.42
N SER A 74 -4.61 5.78 -2.40
CA SER A 74 -4.38 6.93 -1.51
C SER A 74 -3.79 8.12 -2.25
N THR A 75 -2.80 7.89 -3.12
CA THR A 75 -2.18 8.92 -3.97
C THR A 75 -3.23 9.56 -4.88
N ARG A 76 -4.03 8.74 -5.58
CA ARG A 76 -5.11 9.22 -6.46
C ARG A 76 -6.16 10.03 -5.69
N ARG A 77 -6.54 9.60 -4.48
CA ARG A 77 -7.50 10.30 -3.63
C ARG A 77 -7.00 11.68 -3.20
N MET A 78 -5.72 11.80 -2.84
CA MET A 78 -5.12 13.09 -2.46
C MET A 78 -5.01 14.06 -3.65
N LEU A 79 -4.69 13.56 -4.83
CA LEU A 79 -4.56 14.37 -6.05
C LEU A 79 -5.92 14.88 -6.56
N ARG A 80 -7.03 14.18 -6.31
CA ARG A 80 -8.36 14.57 -6.81
C ARG A 80 -8.95 15.82 -6.16
N GLY A 81 -8.35 16.34 -5.08
CA GLY A 81 -8.81 17.57 -4.40
C GLY A 81 -10.21 17.43 -3.78
N PRO A 82 -10.57 18.25 -2.78
CA PRO A 82 -11.97 18.36 -2.39
C PRO A 82 -12.72 18.92 -3.59
N THR A 83 -13.60 18.13 -4.20
CA THR A 83 -14.59 18.62 -5.14
C THR A 83 -15.31 19.74 -4.41
N SER A 84 -15.01 20.98 -4.78
CA SER A 84 -15.69 22.14 -4.24
C SER A 84 -17.13 22.02 -4.70
N ARG A 85 -17.95 21.36 -3.85
CA ARG A 85 -19.39 21.35 -3.93
C ARG A 85 -19.81 22.76 -3.48
N SER A 86 -19.43 23.74 -4.29
CA SER A 86 -19.84 25.12 -4.20
C SER A 86 -21.32 25.11 -4.54
N GLY A 87 -22.13 24.80 -3.51
CA GLY A 87 -23.56 25.00 -3.55
C GLY A 87 -23.80 26.44 -3.94
N HIS A 88 -24.28 26.63 -5.16
CA HIS A 88 -25.58 27.23 -5.41
C HIS A 88 -26.01 28.22 -4.30
N ARG A 89 -25.27 29.33 -4.16
CA ARG A 89 -25.75 30.48 -3.42
C ARG A 89 -26.72 31.19 -4.35
N HIS A 90 -27.96 30.71 -4.36
CA HIS A 90 -29.09 31.38 -4.99
C HIS A 90 -29.22 32.75 -4.29
N THR A 91 -28.72 33.80 -4.92
CA THR A 91 -28.98 35.17 -4.50
C THR A 91 -30.42 35.49 -4.90
N LYS A 92 -31.35 35.35 -3.96
CA LYS A 92 -32.65 36.00 -4.01
C LYS A 92 -32.67 37.07 -2.93
N SER A 93 -32.53 38.32 -3.34
CA SER A 93 -33.52 39.40 -3.17
C SER A 93 -32.85 40.75 -3.34
#